data_AF-A0A0A7LQF0-F1
#
_entry.id   AF-A0A0A7LQF0-F1
#
_cell.length_a   1.000
_cell.length_b   1.000
_cell.length_c   1.000
_cell.angle_alpha   90.00
_cell.angle_beta   90.00
_cell.angle_gamma   90.00
#
_symmetry.space_group_name_H-M   'P 1'
#
loop_
_entity.id
_entity.type
_entity.pdbx_description
1 polymer ?
#
loop_
_entity_poly.entity_id
_entity_poly.type
_entity_poly.pdbx_seq_one_letter_code
_entity_poly.pdbx_strand_id
1 'polypeptide(L)'
;MKAGIHFLRYGPPIYKTWLAPGKYDWSFADETFQDLLRRNISPIVDLCHFGLPDWLGNFQNPDFPLLFEQYARAFATRFPWVQLYTPVNEMFICAEFSALHGWWNEQLTGHQSFVTARFAP
;
A
#
# COMPACT_ATOMS: atom_id res chain seq x y z
N MET A 1 27.87 8.30 -3.44
CA MET A 1 26.44 8.74 -3.36
C MET A 1 26.44 10.21 -2.93
N LYS A 2 25.79 11.12 -3.67
CA LYS A 2 26.02 12.58 -3.54
C LYS A 2 25.21 13.31 -2.44
N ALA A 3 24.19 12.69 -1.85
CA ALA A 3 23.25 13.38 -0.95
C ALA A 3 23.29 12.94 0.53
N GLY A 4 24.10 11.94 0.91
CA GLY A 4 24.20 11.49 2.31
C GLY A 4 22.94 10.87 2.92
N ILE A 5 22.00 10.43 2.08
CA ILE A 5 20.72 9.84 2.52
C ILE A 5 20.91 8.38 2.91
N HIS A 6 20.45 8.03 4.11
CA HIS A 6 20.49 6.66 4.66
C HIS A 6 19.11 5.99 4.74
N PHE A 7 18.03 6.78 4.73
CA PHE A 7 16.66 6.29 4.80
C PHE A 7 15.83 6.87 3.66
N LEU A 8 14.98 6.04 3.05
CA LEU A 8 14.04 6.48 2.02
C LEU A 8 12.65 5.93 2.31
N ARG A 9 11.66 6.81 2.44
CA ARG A 9 10.26 6.39 2.50
C ARG A 9 9.73 6.18 1.08
N TYR A 10 9.37 4.96 0.76
CA TYR A 10 8.97 4.54 -0.59
C TYR A 10 8.30 3.18 -0.55
N GLY A 11 7.35 2.91 -1.45
CA GLY A 11 6.66 1.63 -1.53
C GLY A 11 6.34 1.22 -2.96
N PRO A 12 6.07 -0.08 -3.19
CA PRO A 12 5.68 -0.58 -4.50
C PRO A 12 4.33 0.03 -4.94
N PRO A 13 4.14 0.32 -6.24
CA PRO A 13 2.85 0.76 -6.76
C PRO A 13 1.84 -0.39 -6.71
N ILE A 14 1.04 -0.43 -5.64
CA ILE A 14 0.12 -1.54 -5.31
C ILE A 14 -0.77 -1.97 -6.48
N TYR A 15 -1.31 -1.03 -7.26
CA TYR A 15 -2.18 -1.29 -8.42
C TYR A 15 -1.49 -2.02 -9.58
N LYS A 16 -0.16 -1.89 -9.71
CA LYS A 16 0.65 -2.65 -10.68
C LYS A 16 1.18 -3.94 -10.08
N THR A 17 1.51 -3.92 -8.80
CA THR A 17 2.15 -5.05 -8.14
C THR A 17 1.16 -6.16 -7.80
N TRP A 18 -0.06 -5.83 -7.37
CA TRP A 18 -1.03 -6.81 -6.89
C TRP A 18 -2.10 -7.07 -7.94
N LEU A 19 -1.83 -8.04 -8.82
CA LEU A 19 -2.63 -8.30 -10.03
C LEU A 19 -3.94 -9.06 -9.76
N ALA A 20 -3.91 -9.97 -8.79
CA ALA A 20 -5.04 -10.78 -8.33
C ALA A 20 -4.66 -11.48 -7.00
N PRO A 21 -5.59 -12.16 -6.30
CA PRO A 21 -5.25 -12.97 -5.12
C PRO A 21 -4.12 -13.97 -5.42
N GLY A 22 -3.02 -13.88 -4.66
CA GLY A 22 -1.83 -14.72 -4.84
C GLY A 22 -1.03 -14.48 -6.13
N LYS A 23 -1.37 -13.49 -6.96
CA LYS A 23 -0.65 -13.16 -8.19
C LYS A 23 -0.06 -11.76 -8.11
N TYR A 24 1.25 -11.68 -8.31
CA TYR A 24 2.00 -10.45 -8.11
C TYR A 24 2.97 -10.20 -9.26
N ASP A 25 3.09 -8.94 -9.68
CA ASP A 25 4.19 -8.45 -10.51
C ASP A 25 5.18 -7.69 -9.63
N TRP A 26 6.30 -8.34 -9.33
CA TRP A 26 7.36 -7.76 -8.51
C TRP A 26 8.43 -7.04 -9.33
N SER A 27 8.37 -6.99 -10.66
CA SER A 27 9.51 -6.54 -11.49
C SER A 27 10.02 -5.16 -11.08
N PHE A 28 9.12 -4.20 -10.85
CA PHE A 28 9.51 -2.85 -10.40
C PHE A 28 10.02 -2.82 -8.96
N ALA A 29 9.40 -3.59 -8.06
CA ALA A 29 9.84 -3.68 -6.66
C ALA A 29 11.23 -4.32 -6.59
N ASP A 30 11.49 -5.39 -7.34
CA ASP A 30 12.78 -6.05 -7.39
C ASP A 30 13.89 -5.10 -7.82
N GLU A 31 13.68 -4.36 -8.90
CA GLU A 31 14.66 -3.40 -9.39
C GLU A 31 14.97 -2.32 -8.35
N THR A 32 13.91 -1.69 -7.81
CA THR A 32 14.04 -0.56 -6.89
C THR A 32 14.61 -0.96 -5.54
N PHE A 33 14.11 -2.03 -4.92
CA PHE A 33 14.58 -2.49 -3.61
C PHE A 33 15.99 -3.08 -3.69
N GLN A 34 16.37 -3.76 -4.77
CA GLN A 34 17.76 -4.19 -4.95
C GLN A 34 18.71 -3.01 -5.11
N ASP A 35 18.29 -1.93 -5.76
CA ASP A 35 19.13 -0.73 -5.87
C ASP A 35 19.31 -0.04 -4.51
N LEU A 36 18.25 0.05 -3.70
CA LEU A 36 18.34 0.55 -2.32
C LEU A 36 19.28 -0.29 -1.46
N LEU A 37 19.17 -1.62 -1.54
CA LEU A 37 20.05 -2.54 -0.82
C LEU A 37 21.52 -2.36 -1.25
N ARG A 38 21.79 -2.32 -2.57
CA ARG A 38 23.14 -2.09 -3.12
C ARG A 38 23.75 -0.76 -2.67
N ARG A 39 22.89 0.24 -2.41
CA ARG A 39 23.28 1.57 -1.94
C ARG A 39 23.39 1.65 -0.42
N ASN A 40 23.02 0.62 0.33
CA ASN A 40 22.92 0.69 1.79
C ASN A 40 21.97 1.79 2.27
N ILE A 41 20.80 1.92 1.61
CA ILE A 41 19.70 2.79 2.01
C ILE A 41 18.61 1.91 2.61
N SER A 42 18.19 2.21 3.84
CA SER A 42 17.10 1.51 4.51
C SER A 42 15.74 2.09 4.06
N PRO A 43 14.86 1.31 3.43
CA PRO A 43 13.53 1.79 3.08
C PRO A 43 12.59 1.82 4.29
N ILE A 44 11.69 2.79 4.31
CA ILE A 44 10.48 2.81 5.13
C ILE A 44 9.32 2.56 4.17
N VAL A 45 8.74 1.35 4.20
CA VAL A 45 7.87 0.87 3.13
C VAL A 45 6.40 1.21 3.36
N ASP A 46 5.86 2.04 2.48
CA ASP A 46 4.41 2.25 2.33
C ASP A 46 3.79 1.13 1.49
N LEU A 47 3.06 0.20 2.10
CA LEU A 47 2.46 -0.91 1.36
C LEU A 47 1.16 -0.50 0.64
N CYS A 48 0.39 0.41 1.24
CA CYS A 48 -0.81 0.99 0.63
C CYS A 48 -0.75 2.51 0.79
N HIS A 49 -0.80 3.23 -0.34
CA HIS A 49 -0.72 4.68 -0.39
C HIS A 49 -1.89 5.25 -1.19
N PHE A 50 -3.03 5.41 -0.53
CA PHE A 50 -4.28 6.00 -1.05
C PHE A 50 -5.00 5.27 -2.19
N GLY A 51 -4.67 4.02 -2.51
CA GLY A 51 -5.33 3.33 -3.60
C GLY A 51 -5.22 1.82 -3.53
N LEU A 52 -6.14 1.15 -4.22
CA LEU A 52 -6.23 -0.30 -4.35
C LEU A 52 -6.21 -0.69 -5.84
N PRO A 53 -5.86 -1.94 -6.18
CA PRO A 53 -6.07 -2.47 -7.52
C PRO A 53 -7.56 -2.52 -7.88
N ASP A 54 -7.90 -2.27 -9.14
CA ASP A 54 -9.31 -2.25 -9.62
C ASP A 54 -10.09 -3.53 -9.30
N TRP A 55 -9.44 -4.69 -9.37
CA TRP A 55 -10.10 -5.99 -9.11
C TRP A 55 -10.57 -6.13 -7.66
N LEU A 56 -9.98 -5.38 -6.73
CA LEU A 56 -10.33 -5.38 -5.32
C LEU A 56 -11.50 -4.43 -5.03
N GLY A 57 -11.87 -3.59 -5.99
CA GLY A 57 -12.92 -2.58 -5.86
C GLY A 57 -12.41 -1.38 -5.08
N ASN A 58 -12.75 -1.30 -3.80
CA ASN A 58 -12.45 -0.15 -2.95
C ASN A 58 -12.33 -0.55 -1.46
N PHE A 59 -12.15 0.43 -0.57
CA PHE A 59 -12.01 0.16 0.86
C PHE A 59 -13.32 -0.25 1.55
N GLN A 60 -14.46 -0.26 0.84
CA GLN A 60 -15.70 -0.84 1.34
C GLN A 60 -15.71 -2.37 1.26
N ASN A 61 -14.74 -2.96 0.56
CA ASN A 61 -14.66 -4.41 0.40
C ASN A 61 -14.30 -5.09 1.73
N PRO A 62 -15.19 -5.92 2.32
CA PRO A 62 -14.93 -6.57 3.60
C PRO A 62 -13.80 -7.61 3.52
N ASP A 63 -13.46 -8.09 2.32
CA ASP A 63 -12.36 -9.03 2.13
C ASP A 63 -10.99 -8.33 2.13
N PHE A 64 -10.95 -6.99 2.08
CA PHE A 64 -9.72 -6.20 1.99
C PHE A 64 -8.70 -6.56 3.08
N PRO A 65 -9.03 -6.62 4.38
CA PRO A 65 -8.03 -6.91 5.43
C PRO A 65 -7.33 -8.25 5.22
N LEU A 66 -8.09 -9.30 4.91
CA LEU A 66 -7.56 -10.64 4.71
C LEU A 66 -6.71 -10.72 3.44
N LEU A 67 -7.16 -10.10 2.35
CA LEU A 67 -6.43 -10.04 1.09
C LEU A 67 -5.15 -9.21 1.25
N PHE A 68 -5.23 -8.08 1.95
CA PHE A 68 -4.09 -7.19 2.19
C PHE A 68 -3.04 -7.84 3.10
N GLU A 69 -3.47 -8.62 4.10
CA GLU A 69 -2.57 -9.43 4.94
C GLU A 69 -1.73 -10.39 4.08
N GLN A 70 -2.35 -11.07 3.11
CA GLN A 70 -1.65 -11.97 2.19
C GLN A 70 -0.63 -11.22 1.32
N TYR A 71 -1.00 -10.05 0.81
CA TYR A 71 -0.10 -9.18 0.05
C TYR A 71 1.09 -8.70 0.90
N ALA A 72 0.83 -8.19 2.10
CA ALA A 72 1.85 -7.71 3.02
C ALA A 72 2.82 -8.84 3.41
N ARG A 73 2.30 -10.04 3.67
CA ARG A 73 3.09 -11.24 3.94
C ARG A 73 3.95 -11.65 2.75
N ALA A 74 3.40 -11.60 1.53
CA ALA A 74 4.12 -11.90 0.30
C ALA A 74 5.29 -10.91 0.09
N PHE A 75 5.04 -9.61 0.32
CA PHE A 75 6.08 -8.58 0.27
C PHE A 75 7.18 -8.84 1.30
N ALA A 76 6.82 -9.04 2.58
CA ALA A 76 7.78 -9.24 3.67
C ALA A 76 8.62 -10.51 3.47
N THR A 77 8.02 -11.58 2.94
CA THR A 77 8.73 -12.83 2.60
C THR A 77 9.73 -12.60 1.45
N ARG A 78 9.37 -11.76 0.48
CA ARG A 78 10.21 -11.48 -0.69
C ARG A 78 11.39 -10.58 -0.35
N PHE A 79 11.19 -9.58 0.51
CA PHE A 79 12.20 -8.61 0.91
C PHE A 79 12.48 -8.69 2.43
N PRO A 80 13.03 -9.81 2.93
CA PRO A 80 13.15 -10.06 4.37
C PRO A 80 14.10 -9.09 5.11
N TRP A 81 14.95 -8.38 4.37
CA TRP A 81 15.87 -7.38 4.90
C TRP A 81 15.20 -6.03 5.20
N VAL A 82 13.97 -5.80 4.70
CA VAL A 82 13.19 -4.59 5.00
C VAL A 82 12.59 -4.70 6.40
N GLN A 83 12.84 -3.69 7.23
CA GLN A 83 12.45 -3.71 8.65
C GLN A 83 11.46 -2.59 9.04
N LEU A 84 11.36 -1.52 8.24
CA LEU A 84 10.54 -0.36 8.56
C LEU A 84 9.35 -0.30 7.61
N TYR A 85 8.14 -0.19 8.18
CA TYR A 85 6.90 -0.26 7.43
C TYR A 85 5.90 0.80 7.88
N THR A 86 5.12 1.26 6.91
CA THR A 86 3.89 2.03 7.05
C THR A 86 2.81 1.26 6.28
N PRO A 87 2.12 0.29 6.91
CA PRO A 87 1.25 -0.65 6.21
C PRO A 87 0.18 0.04 5.37
N VAL A 88 -0.51 1.03 5.95
CA VAL A 88 -1.42 1.90 5.21
C VAL A 88 -1.14 3.35 5.56
N ASN A 89 -0.87 4.16 4.54
CA ASN A 89 -0.65 5.59 4.72
C ASN A 89 -1.96 6.31 5.03
N GLU A 90 -1.95 7.16 6.06
CA GLU A 90 -2.99 8.14 6.39
C GLU A 90 -4.43 7.62 6.17
N MET A 91 -4.74 6.46 6.76
CA MET A 91 -6.04 5.78 6.58
C MET A 91 -7.24 6.71 6.82
N PHE A 92 -7.13 7.62 7.80
CA PHE A 92 -8.15 8.62 8.08
C PHE A 92 -8.41 9.54 6.89
N ILE A 93 -7.34 10.16 6.34
CA ILE A 93 -7.43 11.08 5.21
C ILE A 93 -7.95 10.34 3.98
N CYS A 94 -7.47 9.13 3.75
CA CYS A 94 -7.95 8.28 2.66
C CYS A 94 -9.46 8.05 2.71
N ALA A 95 -9.98 7.66 3.88
CA ALA A 95 -11.41 7.43 4.10
C ALA A 95 -12.21 8.73 4.03
N GLU A 96 -11.72 9.82 4.63
CA GLU A 96 -12.40 11.11 4.64
C GLU A 96 -12.57 11.65 3.21
N PHE A 97 -11.50 11.66 2.42
CA PHE A 97 -11.55 12.25 1.07
C PHE A 97 -12.21 11.31 0.06
N SER A 98 -12.07 9.99 0.21
CA SER A 98 -12.71 9.04 -0.72
C SER A 98 -14.19 8.83 -0.42
N ALA A 99 -14.58 8.80 0.86
CA ALA A 99 -15.87 8.26 1.28
C ALA A 99 -16.76 9.19 2.14
N LEU A 100 -16.20 10.26 2.72
CA LEU A 100 -17.00 11.32 3.36
C LEU A 100 -17.25 12.49 2.40
N HIS A 101 -16.20 12.98 1.75
CA HIS A 101 -16.26 14.12 0.84
C HIS A 101 -16.40 13.73 -0.64
N GLY A 102 -16.03 12.50 -1.01
CA GLY A 102 -16.14 11.99 -2.38
C GLY A 102 -15.18 12.64 -3.39
N TRP A 103 -14.07 13.20 -2.92
CA TRP A 103 -13.07 13.86 -3.77
C TRP A 103 -12.10 12.87 -4.45
N TRP A 104 -11.92 11.68 -3.86
CA TRP A 104 -10.97 10.65 -4.30
C TRP A 104 -11.67 9.37 -4.77
N ASN A 105 -10.95 8.25 -4.82
CA ASN A 105 -11.23 7.05 -5.62
C ASN A 105 -12.67 6.51 -5.54
N GLU A 106 -13.26 6.48 -4.35
CA GLU A 106 -14.60 5.92 -4.14
C GLU A 106 -15.73 6.85 -4.54
N GLN A 107 -15.48 8.17 -4.51
CA GLN A 107 -16.46 9.22 -4.80
C GLN A 107 -17.77 9.07 -4.00
N LEU A 108 -17.70 8.46 -2.81
CA LEU A 108 -18.85 8.30 -1.92
C LEU A 108 -18.95 9.50 -0.97
N THR A 109 -20.16 9.82 -0.54
CA THR A 109 -20.45 11.01 0.29
C THR A 109 -21.36 10.64 1.46
N GLY A 110 -20.84 9.90 2.44
CA GLY A 110 -21.64 9.45 3.58
C GLY A 110 -20.84 9.02 4.80
N HIS A 111 -21.44 9.18 5.99
CA HIS A 111 -20.83 8.75 7.24
C HIS A 111 -20.64 7.22 7.31
N GLN A 112 -21.59 6.46 6.75
CA GLN A 112 -21.48 5.00 6.72
C GLN A 112 -20.29 4.55 5.86
N SER A 113 -20.16 5.08 4.65
CA SER A 113 -19.03 4.77 3.75
C SER A 113 -17.69 5.20 4.35
N PHE A 114 -17.66 6.34 5.05
CA PHE A 114 -16.47 6.78 5.80
C PHE A 114 -16.05 5.79 6.90
N VAL A 115 -16.99 5.34 7.74
CA VAL A 115 -16.70 4.39 8.82
C VAL A 115 -16.23 3.06 8.26
N THR A 116 -16.90 2.54 7.23
CA THR A 116 -16.55 1.25 6.62
C THR A 116 -15.20 1.27 5.91
N ALA A 117 -14.83 2.37 5.23
CA ALA A 117 -13.49 2.51 4.65
C ALA A 117 -12.37 2.54 5.70
N ARG A 118 -12.64 3.15 6.85
CA ARG A 118 -11.63 3.34 7.91
C ARG A 118 -11.46 2.10 8.79
N PHE A 119 -12.57 1.44 9.07
CA PHE A 119 -12.67 0.25 9.89
C PHE A 119 -13.29 -0.83 9.02
N ALA A 120 -12.46 -1.45 8.18
CA ALA A 120 -12.87 -2.69 7.57
C ALA A 120 -13.32 -3.63 8.71
N PRO A 121 -14.57 -4.15 8.66
CA PRO A 121 -15.18 -4.88 9.77
C PRO A 121 -14.40 -6.15 10.15
#